data_AF-A0A530B3Y3-F1
#
_entry.id   AF-A0A530B3Y3-F1
#
_cell.length_a   1.000
_cell.length_b   1.000
_cell.length_c   1.000
_cell.angle_alpha   90.00
_cell.angle_beta   90.00
_cell.angle_gamma   90.00
#
_symmetry.space_group_name_H-M   'P 1'
#
loop_
_entity.id
_entity.type
_entity.pdbx_description
1 polymer ?
#
loop_
_entity_poly.entity_id
_entity_poly.type
_entity_poly.pdbx_seq_one_letter_code
_entity_poly.pdbx_strand_id
1 'polypeptide(L)' 'RKYWPDLPDGSLQAGYSGIRPKLSGPGDANSDFVIQDAATHGVDGLVNLFGIESPGLTASLAIAEHVMGIVAPTTG' A
#
# COMPACT_ATOMS: atom_id res chain seq x y z
N ARG A 1 23.88 -2.57 15.06
CA ARG A 1 25.18 -1.90 15.30
C ARG A 1 26.09 -1.79 14.06
N LYS A 2 25.84 -2.50 12.94
CA LYS A 2 26.69 -2.44 11.73
C LYS A 2 26.94 -1.02 11.18
N TYR A 3 25.93 -0.16 11.17
CA TYR A 3 26.04 1.23 10.68
C TYR A 3 26.14 2.28 11.79
N TRP A 4 25.83 1.91 13.04
CA TRP A 4 25.97 2.75 14.22
C TRP A 4 26.49 1.89 15.39
N PRO A 5 27.82 1.76 15.53
CA PRO A 5 28.43 0.90 16.54
C PRO A 5 28.20 1.40 17.97
N ASP A 6 28.20 2.71 18.16
CA ASP A 6 28.17 3.39 19.46
C ASP A 6 26.77 3.54 20.07
N LEU A 7 25.76 2.84 19.52
CA LEU A 7 24.41 2.80 20.10
C LEU A 7 24.50 2.36 21.58
N PRO A 8 24.00 3.10 22.58
CA PRO A 8 24.16 2.67 23.97
C PRO A 8 23.39 1.36 24.29
N ASP A 9 23.94 0.51 25.17
CA ASP A 9 23.23 -0.68 25.64
C ASP A 9 21.99 -0.28 26.45
N GLY A 10 20.90 -1.06 26.32
CA GLY A 10 19.64 -0.78 27.01
C GLY A 10 18.88 0.45 26.51
N SER A 11 19.31 1.09 25.41
CA SER A 11 18.67 2.31 24.87
C SER A 11 17.40 2.07 24.03
N LEU A 12 17.09 0.81 23.72
CA LEU A 12 15.87 0.48 22.98
C LEU A 12 14.67 0.56 23.91
N GLN A 13 13.69 1.38 23.53
CA GLN A 13 12.39 1.46 24.17
C GLN A 13 11.36 0.67 23.37
N ALA A 14 10.30 0.22 24.04
CA ALA A 14 9.18 -0.43 23.36
C ALA A 14 8.55 0.53 22.35
N GLY A 15 8.51 0.11 21.09
CA GLY A 15 7.85 0.85 20.01
C GLY A 15 6.53 0.18 19.61
N TYR A 16 6.28 0.15 18.31
CA TYR A 16 5.13 -0.53 17.72
C TYR A 16 5.60 -1.46 16.59
N SER A 17 4.69 -2.31 16.12
CA SER A 17 4.85 -3.12 14.92
C SER A 17 3.70 -2.86 13.96
N GLY A 18 3.96 -3.00 12.66
CA GLY A 18 2.95 -2.90 11.61
C GLY A 18 2.98 -4.13 10.72
N ILE A 19 1.83 -4.47 10.13
CA ILE A 19 1.69 -5.55 9.15
C ILE A 19 1.47 -4.91 7.78
N ARG A 20 2.26 -5.33 6.78
CA ARG A 20 2.11 -4.85 5.41
C ARG A 20 1.05 -5.67 4.67
N PRO A 21 0.15 -5.05 3.89
CA PRO A 21 -0.82 -5.77 3.06
C PRO A 21 -0.12 -6.32 1.81
N LYS A 22 0.69 -7.37 1.96
CA LYS A 22 1.47 -7.97 0.86
C LYS A 22 0.58 -8.79 -0.08
N LEU A 23 0.88 -8.73 -1.37
CA LEU A 23 0.30 -9.61 -2.39
C LEU A 23 1.22 -10.79 -2.75
N SER A 24 2.50 -10.70 -2.41
CA SER A 24 3.50 -11.73 -2.68
C SER A 24 3.91 -12.49 -1.43
N GLY A 25 4.31 -13.74 -1.61
CA GLY A 25 4.73 -14.64 -0.54
C GLY A 25 6.19 -14.43 -0.11
N PRO A 26 6.64 -15.14 0.93
CA PRO A 26 8.04 -15.13 1.34
C PRO A 26 8.96 -15.64 0.21
N GLY A 27 9.91 -14.80 -0.21
CA GLY A 27 10.89 -15.15 -1.25
C GLY A 27 10.48 -14.73 -2.67
N ASP A 28 9.23 -14.34 -2.87
CA ASP A 28 8.76 -13.80 -4.15
C ASP A 28 9.24 -12.36 -4.36
N ALA A 29 9.25 -11.93 -5.62
CA ALA A 29 9.42 -10.52 -5.94
C ALA A 29 8.31 -9.68 -5.29
N ASN A 30 8.62 -8.42 -4.96
CA ASN A 30 7.58 -7.49 -4.50
C ASN A 30 6.59 -7.24 -5.64
N SER A 31 5.30 -7.39 -5.33
CA SER A 31 4.22 -6.99 -6.23
C SER A 31 4.00 -5.48 -6.22
N ASP A 32 3.48 -4.94 -7.31
CA ASP A 32 3.01 -3.56 -7.38
C ASP A 32 1.66 -3.40 -6.66
N PHE A 33 1.23 -2.14 -6.48
CA PHE A 33 -0.13 -1.82 -6.06
C PHE A 33 -1.14 -2.34 -7.08
N VAL A 34 -2.24 -2.90 -6.60
CA VAL A 34 -3.32 -3.40 -7.44
C VAL A 34 -4.57 -2.58 -7.17
N ILE A 35 -4.99 -1.82 -8.17
CA ILE A 35 -6.26 -1.08 -8.17
C ILE A 35 -7.13 -1.71 -9.26
N GLN A 36 -8.29 -2.21 -8.87
CA GLN A 36 -9.21 -2.90 -9.79
C GLN A 36 -10.58 -2.24 -9.75
N ASP A 37 -11.22 -2.20 -10.91
CA ASP A 37 -12.56 -1.65 -11.12
C ASP A 37 -13.47 -2.65 -11.84
N ALA A 38 -14.68 -2.20 -12.20
CA ALA A 38 -15.65 -2.99 -12.94
C ALA A 38 -15.11 -3.56 -14.26
N ALA A 39 -14.17 -2.88 -14.94
CA ALA A 39 -13.56 -3.40 -16.17
C ALA A 39 -12.66 -4.62 -15.88
N THR A 40 -12.12 -4.72 -14.68
CA THR A 40 -11.26 -5.84 -14.25
C THR A 40 -12.06 -7.00 -13.65
N HIS A 41 -13.02 -6.72 -12.76
CA HIS A 41 -13.73 -7.76 -12.00
C HIS A 41 -15.23 -7.87 -12.30
N GLY A 42 -15.81 -7.00 -13.11
CA GLY A 42 -17.21 -7.08 -13.56
C GLY A 42 -18.27 -6.68 -12.52
N VAL A 43 -17.90 -5.92 -11.49
CA VAL A 43 -18.82 -5.48 -10.42
C VAL A 43 -18.90 -3.96 -10.42
N ASP A 44 -20.05 -3.42 -10.81
CA ASP A 44 -20.27 -1.98 -10.88
C ASP A 44 -20.26 -1.32 -9.49
N GLY A 45 -19.63 -0.16 -9.40
CA GLY A 45 -19.57 0.63 -8.16
C GLY A 45 -18.59 0.11 -7.09
N LEU A 46 -17.82 -0.96 -7.37
CA LEU A 46 -16.76 -1.45 -6.50
C LEU A 46 -15.39 -1.11 -7.09
N VAL A 47 -14.48 -0.60 -6.23
CA VAL A 47 -13.07 -0.43 -6.54
C VAL A 47 -12.25 -1.11 -5.45
N ASN A 48 -11.42 -2.09 -5.82
CA ASN A 48 -10.53 -2.78 -4.90
C ASN A 48 -9.15 -2.12 -4.87
N LEU A 49 -8.59 -1.93 -3.68
CA LEU A 49 -7.21 -1.48 -3.47
C LEU A 49 -6.47 -2.57 -2.69
N PHE A 50 -5.63 -3.34 -3.39
CA PHE A 50 -4.82 -4.39 -2.79
C PHE A 50 -3.34 -4.05 -2.89
N GLY A 51 -2.54 -4.61 -1.99
CA GLY A 51 -1.10 -4.45 -2.07
C GLY A 51 -0.59 -3.05 -1.71
N ILE A 52 -1.42 -2.17 -1.12
CA ILE A 52 -1.04 -0.78 -0.77
C ILE A 52 -0.11 -0.78 0.45
N GLU A 53 1.09 -1.33 0.27
CA GLU A 53 2.20 -1.27 1.22
C GLU A 53 3.01 0.02 1.04
N SER A 54 4.25 0.09 1.54
CA SER A 54 5.09 1.27 1.29
C SER A 54 5.42 1.40 -0.20
N PRO A 55 5.27 2.59 -0.83
CA PRO A 55 5.08 3.93 -0.22
C PRO A 55 3.62 4.44 -0.21
N GLY A 56 2.65 3.65 0.25
CA GLY A 56 1.22 3.93 0.18
C GLY A 56 0.77 5.21 0.89
N LEU A 57 1.38 5.55 2.03
CA LEU A 57 1.11 6.83 2.70
C LEU A 57 1.56 8.01 1.83
N THR A 58 2.78 7.95 1.28
CA THR A 58 3.33 8.98 0.40
C THR A 58 2.50 9.11 -0.89
N ALA A 59 2.01 8.00 -1.44
CA ALA A 59 1.22 7.96 -2.67
C ALA A 59 -0.29 8.20 -2.44
N SER A 60 -0.75 8.39 -1.21
CA SER A 60 -2.17 8.39 -0.85
C SER A 60 -3.04 9.35 -1.65
N LEU A 61 -2.56 10.58 -1.91
CA LEU A 61 -3.30 11.56 -2.70
C LEU A 61 -3.41 11.15 -4.18
N ALA A 62 -2.32 10.64 -4.76
CA ALA A 62 -2.33 10.17 -6.14
C ALA A 62 -3.22 8.93 -6.33
N ILE A 63 -3.25 8.03 -5.34
CA ILE A 63 -4.17 6.88 -5.32
C ILE A 63 -5.61 7.38 -5.27
N ALA A 64 -5.92 8.37 -4.41
CA ALA A 64 -7.25 8.94 -4.33
C ALA A 64 -7.67 9.61 -5.65
N GLU A 65 -6.80 10.39 -6.28
CA GLU A 65 -7.05 11.01 -7.60
C GLU A 65 -7.35 9.95 -8.67
N HIS A 66 -6.58 8.85 -8.70
CA HIS A 66 -6.81 7.75 -9.62
C HIS A 66 -8.17 7.07 -9.39
N VAL A 67 -8.50 6.77 -8.14
CA VAL A 67 -9.80 6.18 -7.76
C VAL A 67 -10.95 7.12 -8.10
N MET A 68 -10.79 8.44 -7.89
CA MET A 68 -11.79 9.44 -8.28
C MET A 68 -12.05 9.45 -9.78
N GLY A 69 -11.02 9.26 -10.61
CA GLY A 69 -11.16 9.13 -12.07
C GLY A 69 -11.96 7.89 -12.49
N ILE A 70 -11.98 6.83 -11.67
CA ILE A 70 -12.75 5.60 -11.89
C ILE A 70 -14.20 5.77 -11.45
N VAL A 71 -14.43 6.36 -10.28
CA VAL A 71 -15.78 6.45 -9.68
C VAL A 71 -16.59 7.67 -10.14
N ALA A 72 -15.95 8.67 -10.75
CA ALA A 72 -16.65 9.85 -11.23
C ALA A 72 -17.76 9.43 -12.20
N PRO A 73 -19.01 9.91 -12.01
CA PRO A 73 -20.10 9.59 -12.91
C PRO A 73 -19.72 10.03 -14.32
N THR A 74 -19.93 9.17 -15.31
CA THR A 74 -19.92 9.60 -16.70
C THR A 74 -21.04 10.63 -16.83
N THR A 75 -20.69 11.91 -16.86
CA THR A 75 -21.66 12.97 -17.09
C THR A 75 -22.22 12.75 -18.50
N GLY A 76 -23.41 12.15 -18.56
CA GLY A 76 -24.24 12.09 -19.76
C GLY A 76 -24.92 13.42 -20.03
#